data_AF-A0A7W0Q685-F1
#
_entry.id   AF-A0A7W0Q685-F1
#
_cell.length_a   1.000
_cell.length_b   1.000
_cell.length_c   1.000
_cell.angle_alpha   90.00
_cell.angle_beta   90.00
_cell.angle_gamma   90.00
#
_symmetry.space_group_name_H-M   'P 1'
#
loop_
_entity.id
_entity.type
_entity.pdbx_description
1 polymer ?
#
loop_
_entity_poly.entity_id
_entity_poly.type
_entity_poly.pdbx_seq_one_letter_code
_entity_poly.pdbx_strand_id
1 'polypeptide(L)'
;MTEPTDQTASWLADQIEAHAPDKEPDSAGAARLAEAYAALAGAQAPAFGMTLPAEVEGRDALRQRALELLKQWLAKLDAEAKDKIRAQLAGYGIGSPPPPQPTD
;
A
#
# COMPACT_ATOMS: atom_id res chain seq x y z
N MET A 1 2.58 24.82 -16.67
CA MET A 1 3.41 24.47 -15.50
C MET A 1 2.64 23.39 -14.78
N THR A 2 3.06 22.13 -14.88
CA THR A 2 2.41 21.05 -14.13
C THR A 2 2.77 21.22 -12.67
N GLU A 3 1.76 21.27 -11.82
CA GLU A 3 1.91 21.41 -10.38
C GLU A 3 2.61 20.17 -9.81
N PRO A 4 3.45 20.31 -8.76
CA PRO A 4 4.22 19.19 -8.19
C PRO A 4 3.33 18.05 -7.64
N THR A 5 2.06 18.33 -7.38
CA THR A 5 1.04 17.39 -6.91
C THR A 5 0.58 16.41 -8.00
N ASP A 6 0.46 16.88 -9.25
CA ASP A 6 0.08 16.08 -10.42
C ASP A 6 1.17 15.06 -10.81
N GLN A 7 2.44 15.50 -10.75
CA GLN A 7 3.58 14.62 -11.00
C GLN A 7 3.69 13.51 -9.94
N THR A 8 3.41 13.82 -8.68
CA THR A 8 3.42 12.84 -7.59
C THR A 8 2.29 11.82 -7.76
N ALA A 9 1.09 12.28 -8.10
CA ALA A 9 -0.07 11.42 -8.36
C ALA A 9 0.18 10.46 -9.53
N SER A 10 0.70 10.98 -10.65
CA SER A 10 1.06 10.18 -11.82
C SER A 10 2.14 9.15 -11.52
N TRP A 11 3.19 9.54 -10.80
CA TRP A 11 4.24 8.62 -10.38
C TRP A 11 3.71 7.52 -9.45
N LEU A 12 2.84 7.87 -8.50
CA LEU A 12 2.18 6.89 -7.63
C LEU A 12 1.33 5.91 -8.43
N ALA A 13 0.54 6.39 -9.39
CA ALA A 13 -0.26 5.53 -10.25
C ALA A 13 0.62 4.49 -10.97
N ASP A 14 1.73 4.95 -11.55
CA ASP A 14 2.69 4.11 -12.25
C ASP A 14 3.34 3.08 -11.31
N GLN A 15 3.77 3.50 -10.11
CA GLN A 15 4.34 2.59 -9.10
C GLN A 15 3.33 1.56 -8.60
N ILE A 16 2.09 1.96 -8.36
CA ILE A 16 1.00 1.05 -7.94
C ILE A 16 0.78 -0.01 -9.02
N GLU A 17 0.66 0.39 -10.29
CA GLU A 17 0.46 -0.51 -11.42
C GLU A 17 1.69 -1.39 -11.68
N ALA A 18 2.91 -0.87 -11.52
CA ALA A 18 4.15 -1.61 -11.69
C ALA A 18 4.29 -2.74 -10.66
N HIS A 19 3.79 -2.55 -9.44
CA HIS A 19 3.79 -3.56 -8.38
C HIS A 19 2.53 -4.43 -8.37
N ALA A 20 1.70 -4.37 -9.43
CA ALA A 20 0.57 -5.26 -9.60
C ALA A 20 1.03 -6.74 -9.62
N PRO A 21 0.21 -7.68 -9.13
CA PRO A 21 0.56 -9.10 -9.07
C PRO A 21 0.71 -9.79 -10.43
N ASP A 22 0.39 -9.09 -11.52
CA ASP A 22 0.58 -9.56 -12.90
C ASP A 22 1.85 -8.98 -13.53
N LYS A 23 2.52 -8.04 -12.86
CA LYS A 23 3.76 -7.37 -13.30
C LYS A 23 4.95 -7.76 -12.43
N GLU A 24 4.74 -7.89 -11.13
CA GLU A 24 5.76 -8.23 -10.15
C GLU A 24 5.58 -9.69 -9.68
N PRO A 25 6.60 -10.55 -9.82
CA PRO A 25 6.53 -11.93 -9.35
C PRO A 25 6.76 -12.06 -7.84
N ASP A 26 7.36 -11.05 -7.22
CA ASP A 26 7.79 -11.07 -5.83
C ASP A 26 6.74 -10.51 -4.87
N SER A 27 6.54 -11.23 -3.77
CA SER A 27 5.61 -10.83 -2.69
C SER A 27 5.99 -9.50 -2.04
N ALA A 28 7.22 -9.01 -2.26
CA ALA A 28 7.67 -7.68 -1.85
C ALA A 28 6.81 -6.55 -2.45
N GLY A 29 6.25 -6.77 -3.65
CA GLY A 29 5.32 -5.81 -4.27
C GLY A 29 4.06 -5.60 -3.44
N ALA A 30 3.53 -6.66 -2.82
CA ALA A 30 2.37 -6.55 -1.93
C ALA A 30 2.67 -5.70 -0.69
N ALA A 31 3.87 -5.84 -0.11
CA ALA A 31 4.29 -5.04 1.04
C ALA A 31 4.37 -3.56 0.68
N ARG A 32 4.98 -3.23 -0.47
CA ARG A 32 5.04 -1.85 -0.96
C ARG A 32 3.67 -1.26 -1.26
N LEU A 33 2.76 -2.04 -1.86
CA LEU A 33 1.38 -1.62 -2.08
C LEU A 33 0.64 -1.36 -0.76
N ALA A 34 0.91 -2.16 0.28
CA ALA A 34 0.35 -1.94 1.61
C ALA A 34 0.85 -0.63 2.24
N GLU A 35 2.15 -0.32 2.11
CA GLU A 35 2.71 0.96 2.57
C GLU A 35 2.13 2.15 1.81
N ALA A 36 2.04 2.04 0.48
CA ALA A 36 1.44 3.07 -0.36
C ALA A 36 -0.04 3.28 0.00
N TYR A 37 -0.80 2.22 0.19
CA TYR A 37 -2.19 2.29 0.66
C TYR A 37 -2.29 2.97 2.03
N ALA A 38 -1.40 2.64 2.97
CA ALA A 38 -1.38 3.25 4.30
C ALA A 38 -1.04 4.74 4.25
N ALA A 39 -0.01 5.12 3.48
CA ALA A 39 0.36 6.51 3.24
C ALA A 39 -0.81 7.28 2.62
N LEU A 40 -1.46 6.72 1.59
CA LEU A 40 -2.64 7.29 0.94
C LEU A 40 -3.87 7.32 1.86
N ALA A 41 -3.94 6.46 2.89
CA ALA A 41 -4.99 6.51 3.91
C ALA A 41 -4.74 7.56 5.01
N GLY A 42 -3.57 8.21 5.01
CA GLY A 42 -3.21 9.24 6.00
C GLY A 42 -2.36 8.73 7.15
N ALA A 43 -1.90 7.48 7.10
CA ALA A 43 -0.92 6.98 8.05
C ALA A 43 0.46 7.59 7.78
N GLN A 44 1.29 7.61 8.82
CA GLN A 44 2.67 8.06 8.75
C GLN A 44 3.56 6.94 8.16
N ALA A 45 3.26 6.54 6.93
CA ALA A 45 3.95 5.49 6.18
C ALA A 45 4.61 6.06 4.92
N PRO A 46 5.78 5.53 4.50
CA PRO A 46 6.39 5.89 3.23
C PRO A 46 5.69 5.18 2.06
N ALA A 47 5.33 5.89 0.99
CA ALA A 47 4.86 5.25 -0.24
C ALA A 47 6.04 4.99 -1.16
N PHE A 48 6.38 3.72 -1.40
CA PHE A 48 7.51 3.32 -2.25
C PHE A 48 8.85 3.99 -1.87
N GLY A 49 9.08 4.20 -0.57
CA GLY A 49 10.29 4.87 -0.06
C GLY A 49 10.26 6.40 -0.11
N MET A 50 9.13 7.00 -0.51
CA MET A 50 8.95 8.46 -0.54
C MET A 50 7.89 8.90 0.48
N THR A 51 8.12 10.03 1.14
CA THR A 51 7.11 10.70 1.96
C THR A 51 6.11 11.39 1.05
N LEU A 52 4.84 11.02 1.14
CA LEU A 52 3.80 11.67 0.35
C LEU A 52 3.47 13.07 0.88
N PRO A 53 3.20 14.04 -0.01
CA PRO A 53 2.66 15.31 0.40
C PRO A 53 1.26 15.11 1.01
N ALA A 54 0.85 16.06 1.86
CA ALA A 54 -0.48 16.02 2.48
C ALA A 54 -1.60 16.05 1.42
N GLU A 55 -1.37 16.80 0.34
CA GLU A 55 -2.25 16.92 -0.81
C GLU A 55 -1.64 16.17 -2.00
N VAL A 56 -2.30 15.09 -2.39
CA VAL A 56 -2.01 14.32 -3.61
C VAL A 56 -3.27 14.36 -4.45
N GLU A 57 -3.13 14.75 -5.72
CA GLU A 57 -4.27 14.75 -6.63
C GLU A 57 -4.75 13.31 -6.86
N GLY A 58 -6.07 13.09 -6.84
CA GLY A 58 -6.62 11.74 -7.02
C GLY A 58 -6.24 10.75 -5.92
N ARG A 59 -5.83 11.21 -4.73
CA ARG A 59 -5.43 10.37 -3.58
C ARG A 59 -6.39 9.21 -3.32
N ASP A 60 -7.71 9.47 -3.35
CA ASP A 60 -8.71 8.43 -3.09
C ASP A 60 -8.75 7.37 -4.20
N ALA A 61 -8.64 7.79 -5.46
CA ALA A 61 -8.57 6.87 -6.60
C ALA A 61 -7.30 6.01 -6.55
N LEU A 62 -6.14 6.61 -6.27
CA LEU A 62 -4.88 5.88 -6.06
C LEU A 62 -4.97 4.90 -4.89
N ARG A 63 -5.58 5.33 -3.78
CA ARG A 63 -5.79 4.49 -2.60
C ARG A 63 -6.66 3.28 -2.94
N GLN A 64 -7.76 3.49 -3.63
CA GLN A 64 -8.64 2.42 -4.07
C GLN A 64 -7.88 1.46 -5.00
N ARG A 65 -7.11 1.99 -5.95
CA ARG A 65 -6.31 1.19 -6.89
C ARG A 65 -5.28 0.32 -6.17
N ALA A 66 -4.53 0.90 -5.23
CA ALA A 66 -3.57 0.15 -4.40
C ALA A 66 -4.27 -0.96 -3.60
N LEU A 67 -5.44 -0.67 -3.02
CA LEU A 67 -6.23 -1.67 -2.29
C LEU A 67 -6.72 -2.80 -3.19
N GLU A 68 -7.16 -2.52 -4.41
CA GLU A 68 -7.58 -3.54 -5.38
C GLU A 68 -6.43 -4.47 -5.73
N LEU A 69 -5.26 -3.93 -6.06
CA LEU A 69 -4.07 -4.74 -6.37
C LEU A 69 -3.60 -5.51 -5.13
N LEU A 70 -3.66 -4.91 -3.95
CA LEU A 70 -3.33 -5.59 -2.71
C LEU A 70 -4.27 -6.77 -2.45
N LYS A 71 -5.58 -6.63 -2.71
CA LYS A 71 -6.54 -7.75 -2.60
C LYS A 71 -6.20 -8.88 -3.57
N GLN A 72 -5.80 -8.56 -4.79
CA GLN A 72 -5.37 -9.55 -5.78
C GLN A 72 -4.09 -10.27 -5.32
N TRP A 73 -3.13 -9.53 -4.76
CA TRP A 73 -1.96 -10.11 -4.10
C TRP A 73 -2.36 -11.03 -2.96
N LEU A 74 -3.21 -10.57 -2.04
CA LEU A 74 -3.70 -11.38 -0.91
C LEU A 74 -4.46 -12.64 -1.39
N ALA A 75 -4.99 -12.68 -2.61
CA ALA A 75 -5.56 -13.91 -3.17
C ALA A 75 -4.49 -14.92 -3.61
N LYS A 76 -3.35 -14.43 -4.14
CA LYS A 76 -2.21 -15.23 -4.63
C LYS A 76 -1.20 -15.61 -3.54
N LEU A 77 -1.07 -14.80 -2.49
CA LEU A 77 -0.11 -15.00 -1.40
C LEU A 77 -0.51 -16.17 -0.48
N ASP A 78 0.48 -16.71 0.23
CA ASP A 78 0.26 -17.68 1.31
C ASP A 78 -0.23 -17.02 2.60
N ALA A 79 -0.72 -17.84 3.54
CA ALA A 79 -1.23 -17.36 4.83
C ALA A 79 -0.19 -16.51 5.59
N GLU A 80 1.08 -16.92 5.59
CA GLU A 80 2.16 -16.21 6.28
C GLU A 80 2.44 -14.83 5.66
N ALA A 81 2.44 -14.74 4.33
CA ALA A 81 2.62 -13.46 3.65
C ALA A 81 1.42 -12.53 3.88
N LYS A 82 0.19 -13.05 3.85
CA LYS A 82 -1.01 -12.26 4.19
C LYS A 82 -0.95 -11.75 5.63
N ASP A 83 -0.47 -12.56 6.55
CA ASP A 83 -0.32 -12.19 7.96
C ASP A 83 0.70 -11.04 8.12
N LYS A 84 1.86 -11.14 7.47
CA LYS A 84 2.87 -10.06 7.44
C LYS A 84 2.29 -8.74 6.91
N ILE A 85 1.56 -8.78 5.80
CA ILE A 85 0.91 -7.59 5.21
C ILE A 85 -0.11 -6.98 6.18
N ARG A 86 -0.93 -7.82 6.83
CA ARG A 86 -1.90 -7.35 7.83
C ARG A 86 -1.23 -6.75 9.05
N ALA A 87 -0.20 -7.40 9.58
CA ALA A 87 0.58 -6.91 10.72
C ALA A 87 1.25 -5.57 10.39
N GLN A 88 1.77 -5.42 9.17
CA GLN A 88 2.35 -4.17 8.68
C GLN A 88 1.31 -3.05 8.61
N LEU A 89 0.14 -3.30 8.00
CA LEU A 89 -0.95 -2.33 7.95
C LEU A 89 -1.44 -1.95 9.36
N ALA A 90 -1.58 -2.93 10.26
CA ALA A 90 -1.94 -2.69 11.65
C ALA A 90 -0.90 -1.83 12.39
N GLY A 91 0.39 -2.02 12.11
CA GLY A 91 1.48 -1.17 12.61
C GLY A 91 1.34 0.30 12.18
N TYR A 92 0.75 0.54 11.01
CA TYR A 92 0.41 1.88 10.52
C TYR A 92 -0.95 2.40 11.03
N GLY A 93 -1.64 1.65 11.89
CA GLY A 93 -3.00 1.97 12.33
C GLY A 93 -4.07 1.77 11.26
N ILE A 94 -3.74 1.03 10.20
CA ILE A 94 -4.62 0.77 9.06
C ILE A 94 -5.17 -0.66 9.16
N GLY A 95 -6.48 -0.76 9.40
CA GLY A 95 -7.13 -2.05 9.69
C GLY A 95 -6.97 -2.43 11.16
N SER A 96 -8.02 -3.04 11.73
CA SER A 96 -8.06 -3.40 13.15
C SER A 96 -6.80 -4.19 13.56
N PRO A 97 -6.26 -3.94 14.75
CA PRO A 97 -5.09 -4.68 15.24
C PRO A 97 -5.39 -6.18 15.21
N PRO A 98 -4.43 -7.05 14.86
CA PRO A 98 -4.58 -8.47 15.12
C PRO A 98 -4.88 -8.63 16.62
N PRO A 99 -5.83 -9.50 17.01
CA PRO A 99 -6.03 -9.80 18.42
C PRO A 99 -4.67 -10.19 19.02
N PRO A 100 -4.32 -9.69 20.23
CA PRO A 100 -3.06 -10.05 20.86
C PRO A 100 -2.97 -11.57 20.89
N GLN A 101 -1.97 -12.13 20.19
CA GLN A 101 -1.70 -13.55 20.30
C GLN A 101 -1.36 -13.81 21.77
N PRO A 102 -2.05 -14.74 22.45
CA PRO A 102 -1.68 -15.11 23.81
C PRO A 102 -0.24 -15.61 23.75
N THR A 103 0.65 -14.88 24.43
CA THR A 103 2.00 -15.36 24.72
C THR A 103 1.83 -16.45 25.77
N ASP A 104 2.13 -17.69 25.39
CA ASP A 104 2.25 -18.83 26.32
C ASP A 104 3.37 -18.57 27.34
#